data_AF-A0A2D4PCK4-F1
#
_entry.id   AF-A0A2D4PCK4-F1
#
_cell.length_a   1.000
_cell.length_b   1.000
_cell.length_c   1.000
_cell.angle_alpha   90.00
_cell.angle_beta   90.00
_cell.angle_gamma   90.00
#
_symmetry.space_group_name_H-M   'P 1'
#
loop_
_entity.id
_entity.type
_entity.pdbx_description
1 polymer ?
#
loop_
_entity_poly.entity_id
_entity_poly.type
_entity_poly.pdbx_seq_one_letter_code
_entity_poly.pdbx_strand_id
1 'polypeptide(L)'
;YNSSKKDNDFIYHEAVPALDTLQSIKGASLVKALPVNPTDPAVTGPDIFAKLVPMAAHEASSLYSEEKAKLLRDVMVKIDAKNEILEQFIDSLQLDAETVDNLDVYDHIPPVLMEK
;
A
#
# COMPACT_ATOMS: atom_id res chain seq x y z
N TYR A 1 -63.00 2.64 -31.17
CA TYR A 1 -64.26 3.14 -30.59
C TYR A 1 -65.48 2.61 -31.35
N ASN A 2 -65.73 3.02 -32.61
CA ASN A 2 -66.97 2.65 -33.33
C ASN A 2 -67.18 1.13 -33.50
N SER A 3 -66.13 0.36 -33.81
CA SER A 3 -66.23 -1.11 -33.85
C SER A 3 -66.56 -1.69 -32.48
N SER A 4 -65.76 -1.33 -31.47
CA SER A 4 -65.94 -1.80 -30.08
C SER A 4 -67.32 -1.49 -29.51
N LYS A 5 -67.90 -0.33 -29.87
CA LYS A 5 -69.26 0.05 -29.47
C LYS A 5 -70.32 -0.82 -30.15
N LYS A 6 -70.21 -1.01 -31.47
CA LYS A 6 -71.14 -1.87 -32.23
C LYS A 6 -71.12 -3.30 -31.67
N ASP A 7 -69.96 -3.87 -31.45
CA ASP A 7 -69.86 -5.24 -30.94
C ASP A 7 -70.42 -5.34 -29.51
N ASN A 8 -70.21 -4.31 -28.67
CA ASN A 8 -70.80 -4.27 -27.34
C ASN A 8 -72.33 -4.13 -27.36
N ASP A 9 -72.89 -3.30 -28.26
CA ASP A 9 -74.34 -3.06 -28.36
C ASP A 9 -75.11 -4.24 -28.94
N PHE A 10 -74.48 -5.08 -29.78
CA PHE A 10 -75.15 -6.21 -30.47
C PHE A 10 -74.78 -7.59 -29.92
N ILE A 11 -73.59 -7.76 -29.34
CA ILE A 11 -73.07 -9.08 -28.93
C ILE A 11 -72.87 -9.14 -27.42
N TYR A 12 -72.06 -8.25 -26.84
CA TYR A 12 -71.55 -8.45 -25.47
C TYR A 12 -72.40 -7.83 -24.36
N HIS A 13 -73.12 -6.74 -24.63
CA HIS A 13 -73.98 -6.01 -23.68
C HIS A 13 -73.32 -5.72 -22.33
N GLU A 14 -72.01 -5.46 -22.34
CA GLU A 14 -71.25 -5.20 -21.12
C GLU A 14 -71.45 -3.75 -20.65
N ALA A 15 -71.60 -3.56 -19.34
CA ALA A 15 -71.73 -2.25 -18.74
C ALA A 15 -70.41 -1.49 -18.81
N VAL A 16 -70.44 -0.25 -19.35
CA VAL A 16 -69.24 0.58 -19.44
C VAL A 16 -68.85 1.05 -18.03
N PRO A 17 -67.66 0.68 -17.52
CA PRO A 17 -67.21 1.09 -16.19
C PRO A 17 -66.96 2.60 -16.12
N ALA A 18 -67.16 3.17 -14.93
CA ALA A 18 -66.87 4.57 -14.67
C ALA A 18 -65.34 4.82 -14.60
N LEU A 19 -64.90 6.05 -14.91
CA LEU A 19 -63.47 6.37 -15.04
C LEU A 19 -62.67 6.18 -13.74
N ASP A 20 -63.35 6.29 -12.60
CA ASP A 20 -62.80 6.12 -11.26
C ASP A 20 -62.62 4.64 -10.86
N THR A 21 -63.34 3.72 -11.50
CA THR A 21 -63.18 2.28 -11.28
C THR A 21 -62.12 1.64 -12.18
N LEU A 22 -61.62 2.39 -13.17
CA LEU A 22 -60.52 1.95 -14.03
C LEU A 22 -59.19 1.97 -13.27
N GLN A 23 -58.40 0.91 -13.46
CA GLN A 23 -57.06 0.84 -12.89
C GLN A 23 -56.17 1.95 -13.46
N SER A 24 -55.49 2.68 -12.59
CA SER A 24 -54.55 3.74 -12.99
C SER A 24 -53.36 3.14 -13.75
N ILE A 25 -53.10 3.66 -14.95
CA ILE A 25 -51.96 3.28 -15.76
C ILE A 25 -50.71 3.97 -15.19
N LYS A 26 -49.75 3.20 -14.69
CA LYS A 26 -48.46 3.74 -14.24
C LYS A 26 -47.58 4.04 -15.46
N GLY A 27 -47.14 5.29 -15.58
CA GLY A 27 -46.13 5.67 -16.57
C GLY A 27 -44.79 4.98 -16.30
N ALA A 28 -44.07 4.60 -17.35
CA ALA A 28 -42.71 4.08 -17.24
C ALA A 28 -41.71 5.25 -17.16
N SER A 29 -40.85 5.28 -16.15
CA SER A 29 -39.75 6.25 -16.09
C SER A 29 -38.63 5.82 -17.05
N LEU A 30 -38.45 6.57 -18.13
CA LEU A 30 -37.42 6.31 -19.15
C LEU A 30 -36.08 7.00 -18.85
N VAL A 31 -36.01 7.78 -17.78
CA VAL A 31 -34.80 8.52 -17.41
C VAL A 31 -34.29 8.05 -16.05
N LYS A 32 -32.97 7.84 -15.99
CA LYS A 32 -32.23 7.64 -14.73
C LYS A 32 -31.34 8.86 -14.54
N ALA A 33 -31.28 9.38 -13.32
CA ALA A 33 -30.34 10.42 -12.96
C ALA A 33 -28.91 9.90 -13.16
N LEU A 34 -28.11 10.63 -13.93
CA LEU A 34 -26.69 10.34 -14.08
C LEU A 34 -25.95 10.81 -12.82
N PRO A 35 -25.13 9.96 -12.18
CA PRO A 35 -24.30 10.40 -11.07
C PRO A 35 -23.29 11.42 -11.57
N VAL A 36 -23.22 12.57 -10.90
CA VAL A 36 -22.25 13.61 -11.20
C VAL A 36 -20.88 13.15 -10.69
N ASN A 37 -19.92 13.00 -11.59
CA ASN A 37 -18.53 12.77 -11.22
C ASN A 37 -17.75 14.09 -11.24
N PRO A 38 -17.35 14.64 -10.08
CA PRO A 38 -16.60 15.89 -10.02
C PRO A 38 -15.17 15.81 -10.57
N THR A 39 -14.65 14.60 -10.81
CA THR A 39 -13.32 14.37 -11.40
C THR A 39 -13.38 13.95 -12.86
N ASP A 40 -14.52 14.16 -13.54
CA ASP A 40 -14.66 13.83 -14.97
C ASP A 40 -13.71 14.67 -15.84
N PRO A 41 -12.70 14.06 -16.48
CA PRO A 41 -11.73 14.78 -17.30
C PRO A 41 -12.37 15.51 -18.50
N ALA A 42 -13.56 15.07 -18.95
CA ALA A 42 -14.29 15.72 -20.03
C ALA A 42 -14.85 17.09 -19.62
N VAL A 43 -15.05 17.33 -18.32
CA VAL A 43 -15.59 18.58 -17.76
C VAL A 43 -14.51 19.42 -17.10
N THR A 44 -13.59 18.80 -16.36
CA THR A 44 -12.55 19.50 -15.57
C THR A 44 -11.20 19.61 -16.26
N GLY A 45 -10.99 18.90 -17.38
CA GLY A 45 -9.73 18.92 -18.11
C GLY A 45 -8.61 18.13 -17.41
N PRO A 46 -7.37 18.21 -17.92
CA PRO A 46 -6.23 17.47 -17.37
C PRO A 46 -5.85 17.98 -15.97
N ASP A 47 -5.57 17.05 -15.05
CA ASP A 47 -5.18 17.34 -13.67
C ASP A 47 -3.82 18.06 -13.61
N ILE A 48 -3.85 19.32 -13.17
CA ILE A 48 -2.66 20.17 -13.01
C ILE A 48 -1.80 19.80 -11.79
N PHE A 49 -2.34 19.00 -10.86
CA PHE A 49 -1.65 18.54 -9.66
C PHE A 49 -1.27 17.06 -9.74
N ALA A 50 -1.32 16.43 -10.91
CA ALA A 50 -1.00 15.00 -11.07
C ALA A 50 0.42 14.61 -10.60
N LYS A 51 1.34 15.58 -10.50
CA LYS A 51 2.70 15.39 -9.95
C LYS A 51 2.80 15.63 -8.44
N LEU A 52 1.76 16.17 -7.82
CA LEU A 52 1.71 16.46 -6.41
C LEU A 52 1.50 15.16 -5.64
N VAL A 53 2.41 14.84 -4.74
CA VAL A 53 2.28 13.67 -3.87
C VAL A 53 1.30 14.03 -2.75
N PRO A 54 0.29 13.16 -2.46
CA PRO A 54 -0.63 13.39 -1.35
C PRO A 54 0.11 13.53 -0.01
N MET A 55 -0.36 14.44 0.85
CA MET A 55 0.27 14.68 2.16
C MET A 55 0.40 13.39 2.98
N ALA A 56 -0.63 12.54 2.97
CA ALA A 56 -0.61 11.24 3.64
C ALA A 56 0.53 10.32 3.16
N ALA A 57 0.84 10.34 1.85
CA ALA A 57 1.95 9.55 1.30
C ALA A 57 3.30 10.15 1.70
N HIS A 58 3.41 11.48 1.77
CA HIS A 58 4.61 12.14 2.28
C HIS A 58 4.83 11.84 3.77
N GLU A 59 3.81 11.98 4.61
CA GLU A 59 3.89 11.71 6.04
C GLU A 59 4.30 10.25 6.31
N ALA A 60 3.67 9.30 5.61
CA ALA A 60 4.03 7.89 5.69
C ALA A 60 5.48 7.63 5.25
N SER A 61 5.94 8.29 4.19
CA SER A 61 7.32 8.17 3.71
C SER A 61 8.33 8.75 4.70
N SER A 62 8.01 9.88 5.34
CA SER A 62 8.82 10.50 6.39
C SER A 62 8.96 9.58 7.60
N LEU A 63 7.84 9.03 8.10
CA LEU A 63 7.81 8.08 9.21
C LEU A 63 8.65 6.83 8.92
N TYR A 64 8.47 6.23 7.74
CA TYR A 64 9.24 5.07 7.33
C TYR A 64 10.75 5.35 7.29
N SER A 65 11.14 6.52 6.77
CA SER A 65 12.54 6.92 6.67
C SER A 65 13.18 7.08 8.05
N GLU A 66 12.45 7.63 9.02
CA GLU A 66 12.94 7.75 10.40
C GLU A 66 13.10 6.38 11.08
N GLU A 67 12.10 5.50 10.98
CA GLU A 67 12.20 4.14 11.56
C GLU A 67 13.34 3.33 10.93
N LYS A 68 13.55 3.46 9.62
CA LYS A 68 14.69 2.85 8.94
C LYS A 68 16.02 3.39 9.45
N ALA A 69 16.14 4.71 9.61
CA ALA A 69 17.35 5.34 10.14
C ALA A 69 17.63 4.91 11.58
N LYS A 70 16.60 4.84 12.41
CA LYS A 70 16.68 4.34 13.79
C LYS A 70 17.16 2.89 13.85
N LEU A 71 16.59 2.01 13.03
CA LEU A 71 17.03 0.62 12.94
C LEU A 71 18.50 0.52 12.50
N LEU A 72 18.91 1.29 11.49
CA LEU A 72 20.28 1.29 11.00
C LEU A 72 21.26 1.71 12.10
N ARG A 73 20.95 2.78 12.85
CA ARG A 73 21.77 3.25 13.98
C ARG A 73 21.90 2.17 15.06
N ASP A 74 20.81 1.51 15.45
CA ASP A 74 20.84 0.44 16.45
C ASP A 74 21.70 -0.75 16.02
N VAL A 75 21.59 -1.15 14.75
CA VAL A 75 22.42 -2.23 14.19
C VAL A 75 23.89 -1.84 14.14
N MET A 76 24.22 -0.60 13.72
CA MET A 76 25.60 -0.11 13.71
C MET A 76 26.22 -0.13 15.11
N VAL A 77 25.51 0.39 16.12
CA VAL A 77 25.98 0.37 17.51
C VAL A 77 26.26 -1.06 18.00
N LYS A 78 25.41 -2.03 17.64
CA LYS A 78 25.62 -3.43 17.99
C LYS A 78 26.84 -4.02 17.29
N ILE A 79 27.06 -3.69 16.02
CA ILE A 79 28.24 -4.15 15.26
C ILE A 79 29.50 -3.58 15.88
N ASP A 80 29.54 -2.27 16.14
CA ASP A 80 30.71 -1.60 16.69
C ASP A 80 31.07 -2.17 18.07
N ALA A 81 30.08 -2.37 18.94
CA ALA A 81 30.30 -3.00 20.24
C ALA A 81 30.83 -4.44 20.13
N LYS A 82 30.37 -5.22 19.14
CA LYS A 82 30.87 -6.59 18.93
C LYS A 82 32.28 -6.60 18.33
N ASN A 83 32.59 -5.66 17.45
CA ASN A 83 33.94 -5.49 16.91
C ASN A 83 34.92 -5.08 18.00
N GLU A 84 34.54 -4.16 18.89
CA GLU A 84 35.36 -3.76 20.03
C GLU A 84 35.67 -4.95 20.96
N ILE A 85 34.65 -5.77 21.27
CA ILE A 85 34.84 -7.00 22.05
C ILE A 85 35.76 -7.99 21.34
N LEU A 86 35.63 -8.13 20.01
CA LEU A 86 36.46 -9.02 19.22
C LEU A 86 37.93 -8.56 19.23
N GLU A 87 38.16 -7.26 19.06
CA GLU A 87 39.50 -6.66 19.10
C GLU A 87 40.16 -6.87 20.47
N GLN A 88 39.43 -6.56 21.56
CA GLN A 88 39.89 -6.85 22.92
C GLN A 88 40.21 -8.34 23.14
N PHE A 89 39.43 -9.24 22.54
CA PHE A 89 39.66 -10.68 22.65
C PHE A 89 40.92 -11.12 21.87
N ILE A 90 41.11 -10.61 20.65
CA ILE A 90 42.32 -10.85 19.84
C ILE A 90 43.56 -10.36 20.58
N ASP A 91 43.52 -9.14 21.13
CA ASP A 91 44.61 -8.56 21.92
C ASP A 91 44.93 -9.43 23.15
N SER A 92 43.90 -9.94 23.84
CA SER A 92 44.10 -10.80 25.02
C SER A 92 44.80 -12.12 24.72
N LEU A 93 44.65 -12.62 23.49
CA LEU A 93 45.29 -13.84 23.02
C LEU A 93 46.67 -13.58 22.36
N GLN A 94 47.09 -12.31 22.26
CA GLN A 94 48.31 -11.90 21.56
C GLN A 94 48.39 -12.47 20.13
N LEU A 95 47.23 -12.59 19.48
CA LEU A 95 47.11 -13.12 18.13
C LEU A 95 47.36 -11.99 17.13
N ASP A 96 48.61 -11.81 16.73
CA ASP A 96 48.94 -10.95 15.60
C ASP A 96 48.70 -11.75 14.31
N ALA A 97 48.12 -11.13 13.28
CA ALA A 97 47.90 -11.78 11.99
C ALA A 97 49.19 -12.35 11.37
N GLU A 98 50.35 -11.84 11.79
CA GLU A 98 51.68 -12.31 11.42
C GLU A 98 52.16 -13.53 12.24
N THR A 99 51.63 -13.79 13.44
CA THR A 99 52.11 -14.88 14.33
C THR A 99 51.21 -16.12 14.32
N VAL A 100 49.94 -16.01 13.91
CA VAL A 100 48.99 -17.14 13.97
C VAL A 100 49.35 -18.31 13.04
N ASP A 101 50.07 -18.05 11.93
CA ASP A 101 50.44 -19.07 10.93
C ASP A 101 51.96 -19.23 10.72
N ASN A 102 52.79 -18.45 11.43
CA ASN A 102 54.24 -18.51 11.29
C ASN A 102 54.83 -19.62 12.19
N LEU A 103 54.74 -20.87 11.73
CA LEU A 103 55.39 -22.02 12.39
C LEU A 103 56.92 -21.83 12.53
N ASP A 104 57.55 -21.08 11.62
CA ASP A 104 58.99 -20.77 11.64
C ASP A 104 59.42 -19.95 12.87
N VAL A 105 58.48 -19.27 13.56
CA VAL A 105 58.74 -18.55 14.82
C VAL A 105 59.02 -19.51 15.98
N TYR A 106 58.55 -20.76 15.90
CA TYR A 106 58.80 -21.79 16.91
C TYR A 106 60.05 -22.64 16.63
N ASP A 107 60.72 -22.45 15.48
CA ASP A 107 61.97 -23.16 15.16
C ASP A 107 63.17 -22.67 16.00
N HIS A 108 63.05 -21.49 16.62
CA HIS A 108 64.08 -20.89 17.45
C HIS A 108 63.48 -20.46 18.80
N ILE A 109 64.23 -20.64 19.90
CA ILE A 109 63.75 -20.26 21.24
C ILE A 109 63.48 -18.75 21.26
N PRO A 110 62.25 -18.30 21.64
CA PRO A 110 61.92 -16.89 21.71
C PRO A 110 62.94 -16.11 22.57
N PRO A 111 63.48 -14.98 22.09
CA PRO A 111 64.53 -14.21 22.79
C PRO A 111 64.17 -13.81 24.22
N VAL A 112 62.87 -13.59 24.49
CA VAL A 112 62.31 -13.24 25.80
C VAL A 112 62.55 -14.35 26.85
N LEU A 113 62.74 -15.59 26.41
CA LEU A 113 63.06 -16.74 27.28
C LEU A 113 64.57 -16.98 27.40
N MET A 114 65.40 -16.27 26.63
CA MET A 114 66.86 -16.41 26.65
C MET A 114 67.57 -15.42 27.57
N GLU A 115 66.90 -14.35 28.02
CA GLU A 115 67.44 -13.50 29.09
C GLU A 115 67.15 -14.08 30.47
N LYS A 116 68.21 -14.18 31.27
CA LYS A 116 68.19 -14.53 32.69
C LYS A 116 68.91 -13.46 33.48
#